data_AF-A0A8I1EAX6-F1
#
_entry.id   AF-A0A8I1EAX6-F1
#
_cell.length_a   1.000
_cell.length_b   1.000
_cell.length_c   1.000
_cell.angle_alpha   90.00
_cell.angle_beta   90.00
_cell.angle_gamma   90.00
#
_symmetry.space_group_name_H-M   'P 1'
#
loop_
_entity.id
_entity.type
_entity.pdbx_description
1 polymer ?
#
loop_
_entity_poly.entity_id
_entity_poly.type
_entity_poly.pdbx_seq_one_letter_code
_entity_poly.pdbx_strand_id
1 'polypeptide(L)'
;MQVDLGLTELDAQSAAQAFDDGLAAKLRDYLRNECILDIAGTNRVMELLKRIYINGVRMLQAQFYFTPAELRIDYPEQEPSQEIIEASQQMSQAIGKQISENLVNAQLAILYSAASHLAMQDEKVFKRPRH
;
A
#
# COMPACT_ATOMS: atom_id res chain seq x y z
N MET A 1 18.37 10.98 -15.68
CA MET A 1 17.15 10.13 -15.54
C MET A 1 16.26 10.83 -14.55
N GLN A 2 15.00 11.11 -14.91
CA GLN A 2 14.04 11.68 -13.98
C GLN A 2 13.00 10.60 -13.67
N VAL A 3 12.89 10.25 -12.40
CA VAL A 3 11.85 9.35 -11.91
C VAL A 3 10.76 10.24 -11.36
N ASP A 4 9.66 10.36 -12.09
CA ASP A 4 8.50 11.12 -11.63
C ASP A 4 7.56 10.18 -10.89
N LEU A 5 7.35 10.46 -9.61
CA LEU A 5 6.39 9.74 -8.79
C LEU A 5 5.03 10.42 -8.94
N GLY A 6 4.14 9.79 -9.70
CA GLY A 6 2.75 10.22 -9.80
C GLY A 6 1.93 9.58 -8.70
N LEU A 7 1.38 10.37 -7.78
CA LEU A 7 0.33 9.89 -6.89
C LEU A 7 -0.99 9.96 -7.65
N THR A 8 -1.62 8.81 -7.88
CA THR A 8 -2.92 8.77 -8.54
C THR A 8 -4.01 8.58 -7.49
N GLU A 9 -4.97 9.50 -7.44
CA GLU A 9 -6.17 9.29 -6.65
C GLU A 9 -7.01 8.20 -7.31
N LEU A 10 -7.14 7.04 -6.66
CA LEU A 10 -8.23 6.12 -6.96
C LEU A 10 -9.57 6.79 -6.62
N ASP A 11 -10.69 6.33 -7.19
CA ASP A 11 -12.04 6.65 -6.73
C ASP A 11 -12.52 5.65 -5.65
N ALA A 12 -13.41 6.07 -4.73
CA ALA A 12 -13.72 5.29 -3.51
C ALA A 12 -14.16 3.84 -3.78
N GLN A 13 -14.79 3.59 -4.91
CA GLN A 13 -15.25 2.26 -5.31
C GLN A 13 -14.08 1.35 -5.68
N SER A 14 -13.14 1.87 -6.47
CA SER A 14 -11.93 1.14 -6.85
C SER A 14 -11.05 0.78 -5.63
N ALA A 15 -10.96 1.67 -4.64
CA ALA A 15 -10.27 1.36 -3.37
C ALA A 15 -11.02 0.32 -2.53
N ALA A 16 -12.36 0.39 -2.46
CA ALA A 16 -13.14 -0.60 -1.75
C ALA A 16 -12.94 -2.01 -2.34
N GLN A 17 -12.91 -2.11 -3.67
CA GLN A 17 -12.65 -3.37 -4.38
C GLN A 17 -11.23 -3.89 -4.11
N ALA A 18 -10.22 -3.03 -4.23
CA ALA A 18 -8.82 -3.41 -3.96
C ALA A 18 -8.59 -3.89 -2.52
N PHE A 19 -9.30 -3.30 -1.55
CA PHE A 19 -9.28 -3.76 -0.16
C PHE A 19 -9.85 -5.18 -0.04
N ASP A 20 -11.02 -5.41 -0.62
CA ASP A 20 -11.72 -6.69 -0.54
C ASP A 20 -10.92 -7.82 -1.21
N ASP A 21 -10.33 -7.55 -2.37
CA ASP A 21 -9.59 -8.53 -3.17
C ASP A 21 -8.19 -8.82 -2.61
N GLY A 22 -7.51 -7.80 -2.07
CA GLY A 22 -6.08 -7.90 -1.72
C GLY A 22 -5.76 -8.00 -0.22
N LEU A 23 -6.59 -7.39 0.63
CA LEU A 23 -6.25 -7.15 2.04
C LEU A 23 -7.22 -7.81 3.02
N ALA A 24 -8.49 -7.95 2.66
CA ALA A 24 -9.53 -8.35 3.60
C ALA A 24 -9.31 -9.73 4.22
N ALA A 25 -8.82 -10.70 3.44
CA ALA A 25 -8.52 -12.04 3.96
C ALA A 25 -7.41 -11.99 5.02
N LYS A 26 -6.29 -11.33 4.73
CA LYS A 26 -5.13 -11.21 5.64
C LYS A 26 -5.51 -10.50 6.95
N LEU A 27 -6.29 -9.43 6.85
CA LEU A 27 -6.73 -8.68 8.03
C LEU A 27 -7.73 -9.48 8.88
N ARG A 28 -8.64 -10.24 8.26
CA ARG A 28 -9.55 -11.14 8.99
C ARG A 28 -8.78 -12.21 9.75
N ASP A 29 -7.79 -12.83 9.10
CA ASP A 29 -6.96 -13.85 9.74
C ASP A 29 -6.17 -13.26 10.91
N TYR A 30 -5.58 -12.07 10.74
CA TYR A 30 -4.90 -11.35 11.80
C TYR A 30 -5.83 -11.03 12.99
N LEU A 31 -7.02 -10.49 12.73
CA LEU A 31 -7.98 -10.14 13.78
C LEU A 31 -8.44 -11.36 14.59
N ARG A 32 -8.56 -12.52 13.94
CA ARG A 32 -8.99 -13.76 14.59
C ARG A 32 -7.87 -14.45 15.35
N ASN A 33 -6.68 -14.54 14.74
CA ASN A 33 -5.61 -15.37 15.26
C ASN A 33 -4.68 -14.58 16.20
N GLU A 34 -4.39 -13.33 15.87
CA GLU A 34 -3.45 -12.49 16.64
C GLU A 34 -4.20 -11.57 17.62
N CYS A 35 -5.31 -10.97 17.19
CA CYS A 35 -6.12 -10.12 18.07
C CYS A 35 -7.22 -10.87 18.84
N ILE A 36 -7.44 -12.16 18.53
CA ILE A 36 -8.38 -13.04 19.24
C ILE A 36 -9.79 -12.44 19.33
N LEU A 37 -10.25 -11.80 18.25
CA LEU A 37 -11.63 -11.33 18.14
C LEU A 37 -12.56 -12.46 17.74
N ASP A 38 -13.77 -12.43 18.28
CA ASP A 38 -14.86 -13.26 17.79
C ASP A 38 -15.34 -12.79 16.40
N ILE A 39 -16.27 -13.54 15.80
CA ILE A 39 -16.79 -13.23 14.46
C ILE A 39 -17.44 -11.85 14.43
N ALA A 40 -18.17 -11.48 15.49
CA ALA A 40 -18.88 -10.20 15.56
C ALA A 40 -17.92 -9.01 15.66
N GLY A 41 -16.91 -9.10 16.51
CA GLY A 41 -15.84 -8.12 16.66
C GLY A 41 -15.00 -8.00 15.39
N THR A 42 -14.66 -9.13 14.77
CA THR A 42 -13.95 -9.14 13.49
C THR A 42 -14.71 -8.34 12.43
N ASN A 43 -16.03 -8.55 12.30
CA ASN A 43 -16.84 -7.83 11.31
C ASN A 43 -16.91 -6.32 11.60
N ARG A 44 -17.07 -5.92 12.87
CA ARG A 44 -17.07 -4.49 13.25
C ARG A 44 -15.74 -3.81 12.94
N VAL A 45 -14.63 -4.44 13.31
CA VAL A 45 -13.30 -3.89 13.08
C VAL A 45 -12.97 -3.85 11.59
N MET A 46 -13.36 -4.86 10.82
CA MET A 46 -13.15 -4.88 9.36
C MET A 46 -13.82 -3.72 8.62
N GLU A 47 -15.04 -3.33 9.00
CA GLU A 47 -15.72 -2.16 8.43
C GLU A 47 -14.97 -0.86 8.71
N LEU A 48 -14.40 -0.71 9.90
CA LEU A 48 -13.58 0.45 10.26
C LEU A 48 -12.25 0.46 9.51
N LEU A 49 -11.58 -0.70 9.38
CA LEU A 49 -10.35 -0.84 8.62
C LEU A 49 -10.55 -0.50 7.14
N LYS A 50 -11.67 -0.92 6.54
CA LYS A 50 -12.02 -0.56 5.17
C LYS A 50 -12.17 0.95 5.00
N ARG A 51 -12.80 1.63 5.96
CA ARG A 51 -12.91 3.11 5.96
C ARG A 51 -11.55 3.79 6.14
N ILE A 52 -10.69 3.27 7.01
CA ILE A 52 -9.31 3.78 7.19
C ILE A 52 -8.50 3.60 5.90
N TYR A 53 -8.67 2.46 5.24
CA TYR A 53 -8.01 2.20 3.97
C TYR A 53 -8.45 3.21 2.90
N ILE A 54 -9.77 3.34 2.67
CA ILE A 54 -10.34 4.22 1.65
C ILE A 54 -10.01 5.70 1.93
N ASN A 55 -10.09 6.16 3.18
CA ASN A 55 -9.94 7.58 3.49
C ASN A 55 -8.51 8.02 3.83
N GLY A 56 -7.63 7.10 4.24
CA GLY A 56 -6.29 7.43 4.73
C GLY A 56 -5.18 6.75 3.93
N VAL A 57 -5.19 5.42 3.88
CA VAL A 57 -4.07 4.62 3.34
C VAL A 57 -4.01 4.66 1.80
N ARG A 58 -5.14 4.95 1.16
CA ARG A 58 -5.32 5.11 -0.28
C ARG A 58 -4.44 6.18 -0.94
N MET A 59 -3.93 7.16 -0.19
CA MET A 59 -3.11 8.26 -0.75
C MET A 59 -1.76 7.80 -1.37
N LEU A 60 -1.40 6.52 -1.27
CA LEU A 60 -0.07 6.03 -1.63
C LEU A 60 -0.08 4.98 -2.76
N GLN A 61 -1.01 5.06 -3.73
CA GLN A 61 -0.76 4.42 -5.02
C GLN A 61 0.21 5.28 -5.85
N ALA A 62 1.50 4.99 -5.71
CA ALA A 62 2.52 5.55 -6.56
C ALA A 62 2.47 4.85 -7.93
N GLN A 63 2.12 5.59 -8.97
CA GLN A 63 2.44 5.23 -10.35
C GLN A 63 3.82 5.80 -10.66
N PHE A 64 4.74 4.92 -11.05
CA PHE A 64 6.07 5.33 -11.47
C PHE A 64 6.03 5.69 -12.94
N TYR A 65 6.23 6.98 -13.22
CA TYR A 65 6.45 7.45 -14.58
C TYR A 65 7.95 7.48 -14.80
N PHE A 66 8.43 6.51 -15.58
CA PHE A 66 9.82 6.47 -16.00
C PHE A 66 9.97 7.34 -17.24
N THR A 67 10.36 8.59 -17.03
CA THR A 67 10.79 9.44 -18.13
C THR A 67 12.23 9.02 -18.47
N PRO A 68 12.50 8.53 -19.69
CA PRO A 68 13.87 8.23 -20.11
C PRO A 68 14.75 9.44 -19.81
N ALA A 69 15.95 9.20 -19.28
CA ALA A 69 16.90 10.29 -19.14
C ALA A 69 17.10 10.93 -20.53
N GLU A 70 16.76 12.20 -20.69
CA GLU A 70 17.47 13.01 -21.68
C GLU A 70 18.92 13.00 -21.21
N LEU A 71 19.74 12.14 -21.81
CA LEU A 71 21.17 12.15 -21.63
C LEU A 71 21.63 13.48 -22.21
N ARG A 72 21.75 14.51 -21.36
CA ARG A 72 22.54 15.68 -21.69
C ARG A 72 23.97 15.20 -21.84
N ILE A 73 24.33 14.89 -23.07
CA ILE A 73 25.69 14.54 -23.41
C ILE A 73 26.43 15.87 -23.44
N ASP A 74 27.23 16.14 -22.41
CA ASP A 74 28.19 17.25 -22.42
C ASP A 74 29.22 17.10 -23.56
N TYR A 75 29.24 15.90 -24.20
CA TYR A 75 30.04 15.54 -25.37
C TYR A 75 29.14 15.03 -26.50
N PRO A 76 28.70 15.88 -27.44
CA PRO A 76 27.70 15.54 -28.47
C PRO A 76 28.10 14.41 -29.45
N GLU A 77 29.30 13.85 -29.35
CA GLU A 77 29.83 12.84 -30.28
C GLU A 77 29.74 11.39 -29.78
N GLN A 78 29.30 11.15 -28.54
CA GLN A 78 29.12 9.79 -28.02
C GLN A 78 27.64 9.53 -27.72
N GLU A 79 26.93 9.01 -28.71
CA GLU A 79 25.63 8.39 -28.44
C GLU A 79 25.83 7.28 -27.38
N PRO A 80 25.01 7.26 -26.31
CA PRO A 80 25.09 6.21 -25.31
C PRO A 80 24.87 4.86 -25.97
N SER A 81 25.70 3.87 -25.66
CA SER A 81 25.54 2.52 -26.23
C SER A 81 24.17 1.95 -25.86
N GLN A 82 23.60 1.13 -26.74
CA GLN A 82 22.32 0.46 -26.48
C GLN A 82 22.34 -0.33 -25.17
N GLU A 83 23.47 -0.93 -24.82
CA GLU A 83 23.68 -1.64 -23.55
C GLU A 83 23.49 -0.74 -22.31
N ILE A 84 23.96 0.51 -22.36
CA ILE A 84 23.80 1.47 -21.25
C ILE A 84 22.33 1.88 -21.13
N ILE A 85 21.64 2.06 -22.26
CA ILE A 85 20.22 2.40 -22.28
C ILE A 85 19.37 1.24 -21.72
N GLU A 86 19.65 0.01 -22.15
CA GLU A 86 18.95 -1.19 -21.68
C GLU A 86 19.19 -1.45 -20.18
N ALA A 87 20.45 -1.37 -19.72
CA ALA A 87 20.79 -1.54 -18.30
C ALA A 87 20.10 -0.49 -17.42
N SER A 88 20.06 0.76 -17.89
CA SER A 88 19.40 1.88 -17.22
C SER A 88 17.87 1.67 -17.12
N GLN A 89 17.23 1.17 -18.17
CA GLN A 89 15.81 0.83 -18.17
C GLN A 89 15.49 -0.33 -17.22
N GLN A 90 16.28 -1.40 -17.23
CA GLN A 90 16.10 -2.55 -16.33
C GLN A 90 16.24 -2.14 -14.86
N MET A 91 17.26 -1.35 -14.54
CA MET A 91 17.48 -0.85 -13.19
C MET A 91 16.32 0.04 -12.71
N SER A 92 15.79 0.90 -13.60
CA SER A 92 14.65 1.75 -13.31
C SER A 92 13.40 0.92 -12.97
N GLN A 93 13.08 -0.08 -13.78
CA GLN A 93 11.95 -0.99 -13.53
C GLN A 93 12.11 -1.74 -12.20
N ALA A 94 13.32 -2.21 -11.90
CA ALA A 94 13.60 -2.90 -10.63
C ALA A 94 13.36 -1.98 -9.42
N ILE A 95 13.82 -0.73 -9.49
CA ILE A 95 13.61 0.27 -8.43
C ILE A 95 12.12 0.56 -8.24
N GLY A 96 11.37 0.83 -9.32
CA GLY A 96 9.93 1.11 -9.20
C GLY A 96 9.15 -0.07 -8.63
N LYS A 97 9.49 -1.30 -9.03
CA LYS A 97 8.90 -2.50 -8.44
C LYS A 97 9.16 -2.57 -6.94
N GLN A 98 10.40 -2.36 -6.51
CA GLN A 98 10.77 -2.42 -5.10
C GLN A 98 10.08 -1.33 -4.27
N ILE A 99 9.97 -0.10 -4.78
CA ILE A 99 9.26 0.98 -4.09
C ILE A 99 7.76 0.66 -4.01
N SER A 100 7.16 0.16 -5.09
CA SER A 100 5.75 -0.26 -5.09
C SER A 100 5.47 -1.34 -4.05
N GLU A 101 6.32 -2.37 -3.96
CA GLU A 101 6.21 -3.42 -2.95
C GLU A 101 6.35 -2.86 -1.53
N ASN A 102 7.31 -1.98 -1.29
CA ASN A 102 7.50 -1.34 0.00
C ASN A 102 6.32 -0.46 0.41
N LEU A 103 5.71 0.26 -0.53
CA LEU A 103 4.50 1.05 -0.27
C LEU A 103 3.34 0.15 0.14
N VAL A 104 3.09 -0.96 -0.57
CA VAL A 104 2.06 -1.93 -0.20
C VAL A 104 2.32 -2.51 1.20
N ASN A 105 3.58 -2.84 1.52
CA ASN A 105 3.94 -3.35 2.84
C ASN A 105 3.73 -2.31 3.95
N ALA A 106 4.07 -1.05 3.71
CA ALA A 106 3.84 0.03 4.66
C ALA A 106 2.35 0.26 4.90
N GLN A 107 1.53 0.25 3.84
CA GLN A 107 0.07 0.35 3.92
C GLN A 107 -0.51 -0.78 4.78
N LEU A 108 -0.05 -2.01 4.58
CA LEU A 108 -0.47 -3.17 5.36
C LEU A 108 -0.05 -3.05 6.83
N ALA A 109 1.17 -2.58 7.12
CA ALA A 109 1.65 -2.39 8.49
C ALA A 109 0.80 -1.36 9.26
N ILE A 110 0.41 -0.27 8.60
CA ILE A 110 -0.51 0.73 9.18
C ILE A 110 -1.86 0.08 9.51
N LEU A 111 -2.40 -0.75 8.60
CA LEU A 111 -3.66 -1.45 8.82
C LEU A 111 -3.58 -2.48 9.94
N TYR A 112 -2.45 -3.19 10.10
CA TYR A 112 -2.26 -4.08 11.26
C TYR A 112 -2.18 -3.31 12.58
N SER A 113 -1.47 -2.19 12.61
CA SER A 113 -1.43 -1.33 13.81
C SER A 113 -2.82 -0.81 14.17
N ALA A 114 -3.58 -0.34 13.18
CA ALA A 114 -4.97 0.09 13.37
C ALA A 114 -5.87 -1.06 13.83
N ALA A 115 -5.71 -2.26 13.25
CA ALA A 115 -6.47 -3.46 13.61
C ALA A 115 -6.29 -3.80 15.09
N SER A 116 -5.06 -3.81 15.59
CA SER A 116 -4.75 -4.07 17.00
C SER A 116 -5.35 -3.02 17.92
N HIS A 117 -5.24 -1.73 17.59
CA HIS A 117 -5.84 -0.67 18.39
C HIS A 117 -7.37 -0.76 18.43
N LEU A 118 -8.02 -1.05 17.31
CA LEU A 118 -9.46 -1.20 17.23
C LEU A 118 -9.94 -2.46 17.97
N ALA A 119 -9.22 -3.57 17.87
CA ALA A 119 -9.52 -4.80 18.59
C ALA A 119 -9.47 -4.59 20.12
N MET A 120 -8.45 -3.89 20.61
CA MET A 120 -8.34 -3.55 22.04
C MET A 120 -9.49 -2.66 22.52
N GLN A 121 -9.96 -1.74 21.69
CA GLN A 121 -11.11 -0.90 22.02
C GLN A 121 -12.40 -1.70 22.04
N ASP A 122 -12.60 -2.59 21.06
CA ASP A 122 -13.76 -3.47 21.01
C ASP A 122 -13.85 -4.33 22.29
N GLU A 123 -12.74 -4.92 22.71
CA GLU A 123 -12.67 -5.69 23.95
C GLU A 123 -13.08 -4.86 25.17
N LYS A 124 -12.59 -3.61 25.27
CA LYS A 124 -12.93 -2.70 26.38
C LYS A 124 -14.39 -2.26 26.36
N VAL A 125 -15.02 -2.14 25.20
CA VAL A 125 -16.40 -1.65 25.08
C VAL A 125 -17.41 -2.79 25.29
N PHE A 126 -17.14 -3.95 24.71
CA PHE A 126 -18.12 -5.04 24.63
C PHE A 126 -17.91 -6.16 25.64
N LYS A 127 -16.70 -6.33 26.21
CA LYS A 127 -16.47 -7.29 27.32
C LYS A 127 -16.56 -6.66 28.71
N ARG A 128 -16.85 -5.36 28.85
CA ARG A 128 -17.10 -4.75 30.17
C ARG A 128 -18.35 -5.39 30.79
N PRO A 129 -18.27 -5.99 31.99
CA PRO A 129 -19.46 -6.37 32.73
C PRO A 129 -20.29 -5.11 32.97
N ARG A 130 -21.55 -5.11 32.58
CA ARG A 130 -22.49 -4.07 32.97
C ARG A 130 -22.71 -4.23 34.48
N HIS A 131 -22.20 -3.29 35.26
CA HIS A 131 -22.43 -3.18 36.70
C HIS A 131 -23.84 -2.65 36.98
#